data_AF-A0A8H5I507-F1
#
_entry.id   AF-A0A8H5I507-F1
#
_cell.length_a   1.000
_cell.length_b   1.000
_cell.length_c   1.000
_cell.angle_alpha   90.00
_cell.angle_beta   90.00
_cell.angle_gamma   90.00
#
_symmetry.space_group_name_H-M   'P 1'
#
loop_
_entity.id
_entity.type
_entity.pdbx_description
1 polymer ?
#
loop_
_entity_poly.entity_id
_entity_poly.type
_entity_poly.pdbx_seq_one_letter_code
_entity_poly.pdbx_strand_id
1 'polypeptide(L)'
;MSTSPKKKQISAQYLEADKRWTEGLILAQSPFWVIAVAFVMLSGIINTWNDVDYLLFSITVASPTILLPALLSKPGGRPWYRRYWVKLNLWVSIIVFTGTYFISHYFFDLMGMRYMFNNKVNFSSAVAGRTGGEVPLFLYPLTHAYFMSYFTFLLVAERNIVRRLQPGRIGRVFVVLALSYVVTLGETFFMASPLLSDVFLYEKRDRMMKVGTFGYMLFFVTGLPMLGRVDSHGEDWSLSRVVTEALATFTSNPNFTIASADHIEDEKKAHTAHDGGHIEGNALLVNRQGEIRKIPVPSSDPNDPLNFKPWEKYGLVFCCCWFSVMGLHQPEHHLITMAPPAVVGVGMLLLYGFTAGGGTTWWGPYVAEREARKGTTTD
;
A
#
# COMPACT_ATOMS: atom_id res chain seq x y z
N MET A 1 5.98 -45.24 14.84
CA MET A 1 5.02 -44.14 14.63
C MET A 1 5.54 -42.90 15.33
N SER A 2 6.15 -41.98 14.59
CA SER A 2 6.60 -40.68 15.11
C SER A 2 5.37 -39.76 15.14
N THR A 3 4.86 -39.47 16.34
CA THR A 3 3.79 -38.50 16.54
C THR A 3 4.32 -37.11 16.20
N SER A 4 3.90 -36.57 15.05
CA SER A 4 4.12 -35.17 14.71
C SER A 4 3.60 -34.29 15.86
N PRO A 5 4.38 -33.33 16.37
CA PRO A 5 3.96 -32.51 17.50
C PRO A 5 2.73 -31.70 17.12
N LYS A 6 1.61 -31.93 17.82
CA LYS A 6 0.38 -31.15 17.67
C LYS A 6 0.73 -29.67 17.86
N LYS A 7 0.67 -28.90 16.77
CA LYS A 7 0.88 -27.45 16.75
C LYS A 7 -0.11 -26.84 17.76
N LYS A 8 0.39 -26.30 18.87
CA LYS A 8 -0.44 -25.71 19.93
C LYS A 8 -1.22 -24.54 19.31
N GLN A 9 -2.50 -24.76 19.05
CA GLN A 9 -3.36 -23.78 18.39
C GLN A 9 -3.58 -22.61 19.33
N ILE A 10 -3.19 -21.41 18.90
CA ILE A 10 -3.35 -20.19 19.68
C ILE A 10 -4.84 -19.81 19.68
N SER A 11 -5.37 -19.44 20.85
CA SER A 11 -6.78 -19.06 20.95
C SER A 11 -7.05 -17.73 20.26
N ALA A 12 -8.22 -17.59 19.62
CA ALA A 12 -8.66 -16.33 19.00
C ALA A 12 -8.67 -15.17 20.01
N GLN A 13 -9.08 -15.45 21.26
CA GLN A 13 -9.07 -14.48 22.36
C GLN A 13 -7.67 -13.94 22.65
N TYR A 14 -6.64 -14.78 22.56
CA TYR A 14 -5.26 -14.35 22.76
C TYR A 14 -4.78 -13.44 21.62
N LEU A 15 -5.13 -13.77 20.36
CA LEU A 15 -4.80 -12.94 19.20
C LEU A 15 -5.42 -11.55 19.31
N GLU A 16 -6.71 -11.48 19.66
CA GLU A 16 -7.40 -10.21 19.86
C GLU A 16 -6.83 -9.41 21.04
N ALA A 17 -6.46 -10.08 22.13
CA ALA A 17 -5.85 -9.42 23.29
C ALA A 17 -4.46 -8.83 22.96
N ASP A 18 -3.60 -9.58 22.25
CA ASP A 18 -2.27 -9.09 21.83
C ASP A 18 -2.39 -7.93 20.83
N LYS A 19 -3.37 -8.01 19.92
CA LYS A 19 -3.72 -6.92 19.00
C LYS A 19 -4.17 -5.66 19.74
N ARG A 20 -5.17 -5.77 20.62
CA ARG A 20 -5.67 -4.62 21.41
C ARG A 20 -4.60 -4.02 22.33
N TRP A 21 -3.76 -4.85 22.93
CA TRP A 21 -2.65 -4.40 23.76
C TRP A 21 -1.65 -3.58 22.92
N THR A 22 -1.28 -4.08 21.74
CA THR A 22 -0.39 -3.36 20.82
C THR A 22 -1.02 -2.05 20.38
N GLU A 23 -2.29 -2.05 19.95
CA GLU A 23 -3.01 -0.84 19.53
C GLU A 23 -3.01 0.22 20.64
N GLY A 24 -3.31 -0.19 21.88
CA GLY A 24 -3.28 0.71 23.04
C GLY A 24 -1.87 1.27 23.32
N LEU A 25 -0.84 0.43 23.22
CA LEU A 25 0.55 0.86 23.43
C LEU A 25 1.02 1.85 22.37
N ILE A 26 0.74 1.59 21.08
CA ILE A 26 1.10 2.50 19.98
C ILE A 26 0.41 3.85 20.14
N LEU A 27 -0.87 3.88 20.52
CA LEU A 27 -1.59 5.14 20.76
C LEU A 27 -1.08 5.90 22.00
N ALA A 28 -0.75 5.18 23.08
CA ALA A 28 -0.24 5.79 24.29
C ALA A 28 1.12 6.49 24.08
N GLN A 29 1.96 5.96 23.19
CA GLN A 29 3.24 6.59 22.85
C GLN A 29 3.13 7.65 21.74
N SER A 30 2.03 7.74 20.98
CA SER A 30 1.89 8.70 19.88
C SER A 30 2.22 10.16 20.26
N PRO A 31 1.86 10.67 21.46
CA PRO A 31 2.25 12.02 21.86
C PRO A 31 3.76 12.28 21.86
N PHE A 32 4.59 11.25 22.05
CA PHE A 32 6.04 11.39 22.06
C PHE A 32 6.58 11.94 20.73
N TRP A 33 6.21 11.32 19.61
CA TRP A 33 6.68 11.79 18.30
C TRP A 33 6.09 13.14 17.93
N VAL A 34 4.81 13.37 18.26
CA VAL A 34 4.12 14.64 18.00
C VAL A 34 4.83 15.78 18.73
N ILE A 35 5.13 15.60 20.01
CA ILE A 35 5.84 16.61 20.82
C ILE A 35 7.26 16.81 20.30
N ALA A 36 7.97 15.73 19.94
CA ALA A 36 9.32 15.83 19.41
C ALA A 36 9.37 16.61 18.08
N VAL A 37 8.47 16.31 17.15
CA VAL A 37 8.35 17.05 15.87
C VAL A 37 7.92 18.48 16.12
N ALA A 38 6.90 18.71 16.97
CA ALA A 38 6.45 20.06 17.30
C ALA A 38 7.57 20.92 17.91
N PHE A 39 8.37 20.36 18.81
CA PHE A 39 9.53 21.05 19.40
C PHE A 39 10.56 21.43 18.34
N VAL A 40 10.93 20.49 17.46
CA VAL A 40 11.92 20.72 16.39
C VAL A 40 11.43 21.78 15.40
N MET A 41 10.15 21.73 15.03
CA MET A 41 9.52 22.70 14.14
C MET A 41 9.43 24.09 14.78
N LEU A 42 9.00 24.20 16.03
CA LEU A 42 8.81 25.48 16.72
C LEU A 42 10.13 26.13 17.13
N SER A 43 11.16 25.35 17.43
CA SER A 43 12.49 25.87 17.76
C SER A 43 13.30 26.28 16.52
N GLY A 44 12.91 25.83 15.32
CA GLY A 44 13.65 26.07 14.09
C GLY A 44 15.02 25.37 14.03
N ILE A 45 15.35 24.51 15.01
CA ILE A 45 16.64 23.81 15.08
C ILE A 45 16.88 22.93 13.86
N ILE A 46 15.80 22.48 13.21
CA ILE A 46 15.82 21.68 11.99
C ILE A 46 16.65 22.32 10.87
N ASN A 47 16.68 23.66 10.79
CA ASN A 47 17.44 24.39 9.77
C ASN A 47 18.96 24.30 9.94
N THR A 48 19.43 23.91 11.13
CA THR A 48 20.86 23.75 11.44
C THR A 48 21.38 22.34 11.24
N TRP A 49 20.48 21.39 10.99
CA TRP A 49 20.80 19.96 10.94
C TRP A 49 21.47 19.56 9.64
N ASN A 50 22.33 18.55 9.75
CA ASN A 50 22.87 17.79 8.62
C ASN A 50 22.18 16.42 8.50
N ASP A 51 22.54 15.64 7.46
CA ASP A 51 21.97 14.31 7.19
C ASP A 51 21.94 13.37 8.41
N VAL A 52 22.98 13.38 9.24
CA VAL A 52 23.09 12.51 10.41
C VAL A 52 22.10 12.93 11.49
N ASP A 53 21.96 14.24 11.74
CA ASP A 53 21.02 14.76 12.73
C ASP A 53 19.58 14.41 12.35
N TYR A 54 19.22 14.61 11.08
CA TYR A 54 17.91 14.23 10.54
C TYR A 54 17.64 12.73 10.70
N LEU A 55 18.62 11.88 10.36
CA LEU A 55 18.47 10.44 10.43
C LEU A 55 18.38 9.95 11.88
N LEU A 56 19.21 10.47 12.77
CA LEU A 56 19.16 10.15 14.19
C LEU A 56 17.82 10.55 14.79
N PHE A 57 17.36 11.77 14.52
CA PHE A 57 16.06 12.25 15.01
C PHE A 57 14.91 11.35 14.54
N SER A 58 14.85 11.05 13.24
CA SER A 58 13.78 10.23 12.67
C SER A 58 13.79 8.79 13.19
N ILE A 59 14.97 8.18 13.36
CA ILE A 59 15.11 6.85 13.98
C ILE A 59 14.70 6.90 15.45
N THR A 60 15.14 7.90 16.22
CA THR A 60 14.77 8.07 17.62
C THR A 60 13.26 8.18 17.78
N VAL A 61 12.62 8.95 16.91
CA VAL A 61 11.16 9.15 16.91
C VAL A 61 10.40 7.87 16.52
N ALA A 62 10.91 7.08 15.59
CA ALA A 62 10.31 5.80 15.18
C ALA A 62 10.55 4.66 16.18
N SER A 63 11.69 4.68 16.89
CA SER A 63 12.14 3.58 17.74
C SER A 63 11.15 3.09 18.80
N PRO A 64 10.31 3.94 19.45
CA PRO A 64 9.37 3.47 20.47
C PRO A 64 8.37 2.45 19.93
N THR A 65 7.99 2.53 18.65
CA THR A 65 7.04 1.58 18.02
C THR A 65 7.53 0.14 17.95
N ILE A 66 8.84 -0.06 18.13
CA ILE A 66 9.50 -1.37 18.16
C ILE A 66 10.01 -1.65 19.57
N LEU A 67 10.73 -0.71 20.17
CA LEU A 67 11.40 -0.90 21.45
C LEU A 67 10.41 -1.06 22.61
N LEU A 68 9.37 -0.22 22.70
CA LEU A 68 8.40 -0.33 23.81
C LEU A 68 7.61 -1.65 23.74
N PRO A 69 7.05 -2.08 22.59
CA PRO A 69 6.45 -3.40 22.50
C PRO A 69 7.43 -4.52 22.80
N ALA A 70 8.68 -4.44 22.33
CA ALA A 70 9.67 -5.49 22.60
C ALA A 70 10.01 -5.62 24.09
N LEU A 71 10.16 -4.50 24.81
CA LEU A 71 10.50 -4.46 26.24
C LEU A 71 9.31 -4.81 27.16
N LEU A 72 8.10 -4.38 26.80
CA LEU A 72 6.89 -4.57 27.62
C LEU A 72 6.13 -5.85 27.28
N SER A 73 6.47 -6.52 26.17
CA SER A 73 5.86 -7.79 25.80
C SER A 73 6.14 -8.85 26.86
N LYS A 74 5.08 -9.34 27.50
CA LYS A 74 5.21 -10.48 28.42
C LYS A 74 5.57 -11.75 27.63
N PRO A 75 6.47 -12.60 28.16
CA PRO A 75 6.67 -13.95 27.65
C PRO A 75 5.32 -14.66 27.56
N GLY A 76 4.99 -15.17 26.38
CA GLY A 76 3.69 -15.77 26.11
C GLY A 76 3.80 -16.83 25.02
N GLY A 77 2.70 -17.54 24.76
CA GLY A 77 2.68 -18.78 23.98
C GLY A 77 3.06 -18.69 22.49
N ARG A 78 3.60 -17.56 22.01
CA ARG A 78 4.12 -17.40 20.65
C ARG A 78 5.49 -16.74 20.61
N PRO A 79 6.36 -17.15 19.66
CA PRO A 79 7.61 -16.45 19.38
C PRO A 79 7.38 -14.96 19.15
N TRP A 80 8.34 -14.13 19.56
CA TRP A 80 8.23 -12.67 19.50
C TRP A 80 7.99 -12.15 18.06
N TYR A 81 8.59 -12.77 17.04
CA TYR A 81 8.41 -12.38 15.64
C TYR A 81 7.00 -12.68 15.08
N ARG A 82 6.18 -13.49 15.78
CA ARG A 82 4.77 -13.71 15.42
C ARG A 82 3.82 -12.77 16.15
N ARG A 83 4.33 -11.85 16.96
CA ARG A 83 3.50 -10.89 17.71
C ARG A 83 2.85 -9.87 16.77
N TYR A 84 1.72 -9.33 17.19
CA TYR A 84 0.97 -8.40 16.35
C TYR A 84 1.78 -7.12 16.13
N TRP A 85 2.50 -6.63 17.14
CA TRP A 85 3.37 -5.47 16.98
C TRP A 85 4.44 -5.65 15.90
N VAL A 86 5.02 -6.85 15.73
CA VAL A 86 5.98 -7.12 14.65
C VAL A 86 5.27 -7.09 13.29
N LYS A 87 4.11 -7.75 13.19
CA LYS A 87 3.31 -7.78 11.95
C LYS A 87 2.84 -6.37 11.55
N LEU A 88 2.44 -5.55 12.52
CA LEU A 88 2.01 -4.18 12.31
C LEU A 88 3.19 -3.31 11.82
N ASN A 89 4.34 -3.34 12.50
CA ASN A 89 5.53 -2.62 12.05
C ASN A 89 5.96 -3.08 10.65
N LEU A 90 5.95 -4.38 10.37
CA LEU A 90 6.29 -4.92 9.05
C LEU A 90 5.33 -4.42 7.96
N TRP A 91 4.03 -4.51 8.20
CA TRP A 91 3.01 -4.07 7.26
C TRP A 91 3.13 -2.56 6.97
N VAL A 92 3.23 -1.74 8.03
CA VAL A 92 3.36 -0.28 7.90
C VAL A 92 4.68 0.08 7.23
N SER A 93 5.78 -0.57 7.57
CA SER A 93 7.09 -0.35 6.92
C SER A 93 7.03 -0.59 5.42
N ILE A 94 6.33 -1.64 4.96
CA ILE A 94 6.16 -1.90 3.52
C ILE A 94 5.36 -0.78 2.87
N ILE A 95 4.21 -0.42 3.43
CA ILE A 95 3.34 0.65 2.89
C ILE A 95 4.07 1.99 2.84
N VAL A 96 4.81 2.33 3.90
CA VAL A 96 5.59 3.56 3.97
C VAL A 96 6.74 3.52 2.98
N PHE A 97 7.48 2.42 2.89
CA PHE A 97 8.60 2.31 1.96
C PHE A 97 8.13 2.45 0.51
N THR A 98 7.11 1.67 0.09
CA THR A 98 6.62 1.70 -1.28
C THR A 98 5.88 3.00 -1.59
N GLY A 99 5.09 3.52 -0.66
CA GLY A 99 4.41 4.80 -0.79
C GLY A 99 5.37 5.96 -0.93
N THR A 100 6.37 6.03 -0.04
CA THR A 100 7.36 7.10 -0.04
C THR A 100 8.25 7.03 -1.29
N TYR A 101 8.65 5.83 -1.71
CA TYR A 101 9.53 5.64 -2.87
C TYR A 101 8.82 5.93 -4.20
N PHE A 102 7.64 5.35 -4.44
CA PHE A 102 6.96 5.45 -5.73
C PHE A 102 5.93 6.58 -5.79
N ILE A 103 5.13 6.77 -4.74
CA ILE A 103 3.96 7.65 -4.80
C ILE A 103 4.33 9.11 -4.47
N SER A 104 5.38 9.40 -3.70
CA SER A 104 5.81 10.79 -3.43
C SER A 104 6.05 11.62 -4.70
N HIS A 105 6.50 10.97 -5.77
CA HIS A 105 6.72 11.59 -7.07
C HIS A 105 5.45 12.12 -7.73
N TYR A 106 4.31 11.48 -7.48
CA TYR A 106 3.01 12.01 -7.88
C TYR A 106 2.71 13.34 -7.18
N PHE A 107 3.05 13.46 -5.89
CA PHE A 107 2.92 14.73 -5.14
C PHE A 107 3.89 15.79 -5.66
N PHE A 108 5.12 15.41 -6.03
CA PHE A 108 6.09 16.32 -6.64
C PHE A 108 5.61 16.88 -7.98
N ASP A 109 5.12 16.03 -8.87
CA ASP A 109 4.75 16.43 -10.22
C ASP A 109 3.40 17.15 -10.27
N LEU A 110 2.38 16.61 -9.58
CA LEU A 110 1.02 17.15 -9.68
C LEU A 110 0.84 18.40 -8.83
N MET A 111 1.37 18.40 -7.60
CA MET A 111 1.12 19.42 -6.59
C MET A 111 2.30 20.37 -6.36
N GLY A 112 3.44 20.11 -7.00
CA GLY A 112 4.65 20.89 -6.79
C GLY A 112 5.11 20.81 -5.33
N MET A 113 4.95 19.64 -4.71
CA MET A 113 5.52 19.37 -3.39
C MET A 113 7.04 19.44 -3.51
N ARG A 114 7.71 20.14 -2.59
CA ARG A 114 9.18 20.25 -2.57
C ARG A 114 9.70 20.15 -1.14
N TYR A 115 10.73 19.34 -0.96
CA TYR A 115 11.50 19.29 0.27
C TYR A 115 12.70 20.23 0.13
N MET A 116 12.94 21.06 1.15
CA MET A 116 14.00 22.08 1.18
C MET A 116 14.95 21.87 2.37
N PHE A 117 15.04 20.63 2.86
CA PHE A 117 15.97 20.28 3.94
C PHE A 117 17.43 20.37 3.47
N ASN A 118 18.32 20.72 4.40
CA ASN A 118 19.76 20.72 4.15
C ASN A 118 20.35 19.31 4.22
N ASN A 119 19.87 18.42 3.35
CA ASN A 119 20.27 17.01 3.30
C ASN A 119 20.90 16.68 1.93
N LYS A 120 21.85 15.74 1.93
CA LYS A 120 22.53 15.23 0.72
C LYS A 120 22.14 13.79 0.43
N VAL A 121 21.66 13.05 1.43
CA VAL A 121 21.28 11.65 1.30
C VAL A 121 19.80 11.54 0.97
N ASN A 122 19.53 11.26 -0.30
CA ASN A 122 18.18 11.05 -0.83
C ASN A 122 18.00 9.60 -1.26
N PHE A 123 16.77 9.10 -1.16
CA PHE A 123 16.38 7.80 -1.65
C PHE A 123 15.04 7.91 -2.37
N SER A 124 15.11 8.33 -3.63
CA SER A 124 13.97 8.55 -4.50
C SER A 124 13.84 7.43 -5.52
N SER A 125 12.63 7.19 -6.04
CA SER A 125 12.47 6.29 -7.19
C SER A 125 13.27 6.75 -8.39
N ALA A 126 14.03 5.83 -8.99
CA ALA A 126 14.70 6.02 -10.27
C ALA A 126 13.75 5.86 -11.47
N VAL A 127 12.54 5.32 -11.24
CA VAL A 127 11.57 4.94 -12.28
C VAL A 127 10.23 5.67 -12.15
N ALA A 128 10.08 6.57 -11.17
CA ALA A 128 8.87 7.33 -10.95
C ALA A 128 9.22 8.81 -10.79
N GLY A 129 8.37 9.69 -11.33
CA GLY A 129 8.55 11.14 -11.29
C GLY A 129 9.16 11.73 -12.56
N ARG A 130 8.62 12.88 -12.99
CA ARG A 130 9.07 13.63 -14.17
C ARG A 130 9.91 14.84 -13.78
N THR A 131 9.61 15.46 -12.64
CA THR A 131 10.24 16.73 -12.23
C THR A 131 11.51 16.58 -11.39
N GLY A 132 12.02 15.35 -11.23
CA GLY A 132 13.27 15.08 -10.51
C GLY A 132 13.20 15.37 -9.01
N GLY A 133 12.02 15.29 -8.41
CA GLY A 133 11.86 15.53 -6.98
C GLY A 133 12.64 14.51 -6.14
N GLU A 134 13.36 15.00 -5.13
CA GLU A 134 14.16 14.15 -4.26
C GLU A 134 13.47 13.91 -2.91
N VAL A 135 13.50 12.66 -2.47
CA VAL A 135 12.98 12.24 -1.16
C VAL A 135 14.15 12.04 -0.20
N PRO A 136 14.28 12.87 0.85
CA PRO A 136 15.27 12.66 1.90
C PRO A 136 15.11 11.32 2.60
N LEU A 137 16.22 10.59 2.79
CA LEU A 137 16.20 9.25 3.38
C LEU A 137 15.60 9.23 4.80
N PHE A 138 15.83 10.28 5.59
CA PHE A 138 15.33 10.37 6.96
C PHE A 138 13.80 10.43 7.05
N LEU A 139 13.11 10.80 5.97
CA LEU A 139 11.65 10.82 5.95
C LEU A 139 11.07 9.41 6.03
N TYR A 140 11.78 8.36 5.64
CA TYR A 140 11.27 6.97 5.73
C TYR A 140 10.96 6.55 7.17
N PRO A 141 11.91 6.58 8.12
CA PRO A 141 11.63 6.27 9.52
C PRO A 141 10.68 7.30 10.17
N LEU A 142 10.76 8.59 9.80
CA LEU A 142 9.83 9.59 10.32
C LEU A 142 8.38 9.27 9.90
N THR A 143 8.20 8.97 8.61
CA THR A 143 6.93 8.52 8.01
C THR A 143 6.38 7.29 8.69
N HIS A 144 7.25 6.32 8.96
CA HIS A 144 6.86 5.14 9.69
C HIS A 144 6.26 5.47 11.07
N ALA A 145 6.86 6.38 11.84
CA ALA A 145 6.40 6.73 13.19
C ALA A 145 4.96 7.28 13.21
N TYR A 146 4.64 8.22 12.32
CA TYR A 146 3.30 8.79 12.29
C TYR A 146 2.29 7.87 11.60
N PHE A 147 2.65 7.14 10.54
CA PHE A 147 1.75 6.15 9.93
C PHE A 147 1.37 5.02 10.91
N MET A 148 2.27 4.61 11.80
CA MET A 148 1.93 3.68 12.89
C MET A 148 0.81 4.24 13.77
N SER A 149 0.87 5.53 14.09
CA SER A 149 -0.16 6.21 14.89
C SER A 149 -1.46 6.39 14.11
N TYR A 150 -1.39 6.80 12.84
CA TYR A 150 -2.57 7.06 11.99
C TYR A 150 -3.35 5.79 11.73
N PHE A 151 -2.69 4.72 11.28
CA PHE A 151 -3.36 3.44 11.05
C PHE A 151 -3.97 2.88 12.34
N THR A 152 -3.23 2.93 13.46
CA THR A 152 -3.74 2.43 14.73
C THR A 152 -4.94 3.24 15.22
N PHE A 153 -4.88 4.58 15.14
CA PHE A 153 -5.98 5.46 15.50
C PHE A 153 -7.21 5.17 14.66
N LEU A 154 -7.04 5.10 13.34
CA LEU A 154 -8.12 4.84 12.40
C LEU A 154 -8.75 3.45 12.62
N LEU A 155 -7.96 2.40 12.88
CA LEU A 155 -8.48 1.07 13.23
C LEU A 155 -9.33 1.09 14.50
N VAL A 156 -8.85 1.76 15.55
CA VAL A 156 -9.56 1.85 16.83
C VAL A 156 -10.82 2.70 16.70
N ALA A 157 -10.74 3.82 15.98
CA ALA A 157 -11.86 4.72 15.71
C ALA A 157 -12.94 4.03 14.88
N GLU A 158 -12.57 3.37 13.78
CA GLU A 158 -13.45 2.61 12.91
C GLU A 158 -14.17 1.52 13.70
N ARG A 159 -13.44 0.71 14.47
CA ARG A 159 -14.01 -0.34 15.33
C ARG A 159 -15.01 0.23 16.33
N ASN A 160 -14.70 1.35 16.97
CA ASN A 160 -15.58 1.97 17.96
C ASN A 160 -16.85 2.55 17.33
N ILE A 161 -16.73 3.21 16.18
CA ILE A 161 -17.86 3.79 15.45
C ILE A 161 -18.76 2.69 14.91
N VAL A 162 -18.18 1.66 14.28
CA VAL A 162 -18.93 0.51 13.75
C VAL A 162 -19.63 -0.25 14.87
N ARG A 163 -19.00 -0.41 16.04
CA ARG A 163 -19.64 -1.03 17.21
C ARG A 163 -20.83 -0.21 17.74
N ARG A 164 -20.74 1.12 17.74
CA ARG A 164 -21.78 2.02 18.26
C ARG A 164 -22.96 2.21 17.31
N LEU A 165 -22.67 2.40 16.03
CA LEU A 165 -23.68 2.70 15.02
C LEU A 165 -24.23 1.45 14.32
N GLN A 166 -23.55 0.30 14.47
CA GLN A 166 -23.83 -0.95 13.75
C GLN A 166 -24.18 -0.73 12.27
N PRO A 167 -23.37 0.05 11.53
CA PRO A 167 -23.67 0.32 10.14
C PRO A 167 -23.61 -0.99 9.36
N GLY A 168 -24.54 -1.18 8.43
CA GLY A 168 -24.42 -2.25 7.44
C GLY A 168 -23.11 -2.13 6.64
N ARG A 169 -22.82 -3.12 5.79
CA ARG A 169 -21.55 -3.17 5.02
C ARG A 169 -21.26 -1.87 4.24
N ILE A 170 -22.28 -1.28 3.63
CA ILE A 170 -22.18 0.00 2.91
C ILE A 170 -21.91 1.15 3.88
N GLY A 171 -22.57 1.18 5.04
CA GLY A 171 -22.31 2.22 6.04
C GLY A 171 -20.88 2.14 6.59
N ARG A 172 -20.31 0.94 6.70
CA ARG A 172 -18.89 0.75 7.08
C ARG A 172 -17.93 1.35 6.04
N VAL A 173 -18.24 1.24 4.75
CA VAL A 173 -17.50 1.93 3.67
C VAL A 173 -17.49 3.43 3.90
N PHE A 174 -18.66 4.03 4.17
CA PHE A 174 -18.75 5.46 4.44
C PHE A 174 -17.98 5.88 5.70
N VAL A 175 -17.96 5.05 6.75
CA VAL A 175 -17.15 5.30 7.94
C VAL A 175 -15.66 5.33 7.61
N VAL A 176 -15.16 4.36 6.83
CA VAL A 176 -13.75 4.32 6.42
C VAL A 176 -13.39 5.53 5.56
N LEU A 177 -14.25 5.90 4.60
CA LEU A 177 -14.04 7.08 3.76
C LEU A 177 -14.00 8.36 4.59
N ALA A 178 -14.97 8.56 5.49
CA ALA A 178 -15.05 9.74 6.34
C ALA A 178 -13.85 9.86 7.28
N LEU A 179 -13.48 8.77 7.97
CA LEU A 179 -12.32 8.76 8.87
C LEU A 179 -11.01 9.03 8.12
N SER A 180 -10.82 8.38 6.97
CA SER A 180 -9.64 8.58 6.14
C SER A 180 -9.55 10.03 5.67
N TYR A 181 -10.65 10.60 5.20
CA TYR A 181 -10.70 12.00 4.75
C TYR A 181 -10.37 12.98 5.87
N VAL A 182 -10.90 12.79 7.08
CA VAL A 182 -10.62 13.68 8.22
C VAL A 182 -9.14 13.67 8.59
N VAL A 183 -8.52 12.49 8.66
CA VAL A 183 -7.09 12.38 8.97
C VAL A 183 -6.23 13.02 7.88
N THR A 184 -6.52 12.75 6.60
CA THR A 184 -5.70 13.32 5.52
C THR A 184 -5.93 14.81 5.32
N LEU A 185 -7.13 15.31 5.57
CA LEU A 185 -7.40 16.74 5.57
C LEU A 185 -6.62 17.44 6.69
N GLY A 186 -6.64 16.89 7.90
CA GLY A 186 -5.85 17.39 9.03
C GLY A 186 -4.36 17.42 8.71
N GLU A 187 -3.82 16.30 8.21
CA GLU A 187 -2.42 16.19 7.82
C GLU A 187 -2.04 17.18 6.72
N THR A 188 -2.87 17.29 5.67
CA THR A 188 -2.64 18.26 4.59
C THR A 188 -2.64 19.69 5.12
N PHE A 189 -3.57 20.01 6.02
CA PHE A 189 -3.69 21.32 6.62
C PHE A 189 -2.46 21.68 7.46
N PHE A 190 -1.98 20.76 8.31
CA PHE A 190 -0.75 20.97 9.09
C PHE A 190 0.47 21.12 8.17
N MET A 191 0.58 20.29 7.13
CA MET A 191 1.70 20.34 6.18
C MET A 191 1.69 21.60 5.30
N ALA A 192 0.52 22.17 5.03
CA ALA A 192 0.38 23.44 4.32
C ALA A 192 0.61 24.69 5.20
N SER A 193 0.95 24.50 6.48
CA SER A 193 1.19 25.59 7.43
C SER A 193 2.39 26.46 7.02
N PRO A 194 2.32 27.79 7.23
CA PRO A 194 3.47 28.67 7.04
C PRO A 194 4.71 28.29 7.88
N LEU A 195 4.53 27.58 9.01
CA LEU A 195 5.65 27.14 9.85
C LEU A 195 6.59 26.15 9.15
N LEU A 196 6.10 25.48 8.11
CA LEU A 196 6.86 24.50 7.35
C LEU A 196 7.49 25.09 6.09
N SER A 197 7.17 26.32 5.69
CA SER A 197 7.52 26.85 4.36
C SER A 197 9.02 26.87 4.05
N ASP A 198 9.85 26.93 5.10
CA ASP A 198 11.31 26.98 4.97
C ASP A 198 11.91 25.61 4.64
N VAL A 199 11.22 24.52 5.02
CA VAL A 199 11.70 23.14 4.86
C VAL A 199 10.81 22.30 3.94
N PHE A 200 9.57 22.72 3.73
CA PHE A 200 8.55 22.01 2.98
C PHE A 200 7.52 22.96 2.39
N LEU A 201 7.31 22.87 1.08
CA LEU A 201 6.38 23.73 0.38
C LEU A 201 5.52 22.94 -0.61
N TYR A 202 4.25 23.30 -0.69
CA TYR A 202 3.41 23.04 -1.85
C TYR A 202 3.39 24.29 -2.73
N GLU A 203 3.98 24.22 -3.92
CA GLU A 203 3.87 25.31 -4.90
C GLU A 203 2.41 25.55 -5.30
N LYS A 204 1.61 24.46 -5.41
CA LYS A 204 0.19 24.50 -5.80
C LYS A 204 -0.73 24.12 -4.64
N ARG A 205 -0.76 24.95 -3.59
CA ARG A 205 -1.56 24.71 -2.36
C ARG A 205 -3.04 24.41 -2.64
N ASP A 206 -3.67 25.17 -3.55
CA ASP A 206 -5.08 24.94 -3.89
C ASP A 206 -5.33 23.56 -4.50
N ARG A 207 -4.36 23.05 -5.29
CA ARG A 207 -4.43 21.73 -5.89
C ARG A 207 -4.14 20.63 -4.87
N MET A 208 -3.24 20.87 -3.92
CA MET A 208 -3.01 19.97 -2.80
C MET A 208 -4.28 19.79 -1.96
N MET A 209 -4.97 20.88 -1.59
CA MET A 209 -6.20 20.81 -0.79
C MET A 209 -7.37 20.14 -1.53
N LYS A 210 -7.44 20.29 -2.87
CA LYS A 210 -8.55 19.74 -3.67
C LYS A 210 -8.33 18.32 -4.17
N VAL A 211 -7.12 17.97 -4.58
CA VAL A 211 -6.79 16.69 -5.24
C VAL A 211 -5.79 15.89 -4.42
N GLY A 212 -4.79 16.57 -3.85
CA GLY A 212 -3.77 15.93 -3.01
C GLY A 212 -4.33 15.23 -1.77
N THR A 213 -5.30 15.86 -1.10
CA THR A 213 -5.98 15.23 0.05
C THR A 213 -6.69 13.93 -0.32
N PHE A 214 -7.28 13.84 -1.53
CA PHE A 214 -7.86 12.59 -2.02
C PHE A 214 -6.79 11.55 -2.38
N GLY A 215 -5.71 11.96 -3.04
CA GLY A 215 -4.56 11.10 -3.31
C GLY A 215 -4.00 10.50 -2.02
N TYR A 216 -3.80 11.32 -0.99
CA TYR A 216 -3.35 10.82 0.31
C TYR A 216 -4.40 9.91 0.97
N MET A 217 -5.68 10.29 0.93
CA MET A 217 -6.77 9.49 1.53
C MET A 217 -6.76 8.02 1.06
N LEU A 218 -6.36 7.76 -0.18
CA LEU A 218 -6.31 6.40 -0.75
C LEU A 218 -5.40 5.44 0.04
N PHE A 219 -4.33 5.91 0.69
CA PHE A 219 -3.50 5.07 1.55
C PHE A 219 -4.28 4.45 2.70
N PHE A 220 -5.19 5.21 3.30
CA PHE A 220 -5.99 4.76 4.43
C PHE A 220 -7.22 3.99 3.97
N VAL A 221 -7.83 4.39 2.87
CA VAL A 221 -9.02 3.72 2.32
C VAL A 221 -8.71 2.29 1.88
N THR A 222 -7.57 2.05 1.22
CA THR A 222 -7.14 0.69 0.87
C THR A 222 -6.49 -0.02 2.05
N GLY A 223 -5.75 0.72 2.89
CA GLY A 223 -4.99 0.17 4.00
C GLY A 223 -5.81 -0.33 5.18
N LEU A 224 -6.83 0.42 5.61
CA LEU A 224 -7.59 0.10 6.81
C LEU A 224 -8.32 -1.24 6.77
N PRO A 225 -9.04 -1.59 5.69
CA PRO A 225 -9.72 -2.88 5.61
C PRO A 225 -8.75 -4.05 5.66
N MET A 226 -7.57 -3.92 5.04
CA MET A 226 -6.56 -4.99 4.97
C MET A 226 -5.84 -5.16 6.30
N LEU A 227 -5.36 -4.06 6.88
CA LEU A 227 -4.69 -4.09 8.18
C LEU A 227 -5.65 -4.53 9.30
N GLY A 228 -6.94 -4.19 9.17
CA GLY A 228 -8.01 -4.63 10.08
C GLY A 228 -8.15 -6.15 10.18
N ARG A 229 -7.78 -6.91 9.14
CA ARG A 229 -7.87 -8.37 9.10
C ARG A 229 -6.67 -9.07 9.75
N VAL A 230 -5.52 -8.40 9.87
CA VAL A 230 -4.32 -8.99 10.47
C VAL A 230 -4.65 -9.45 11.90
N ASP A 231 -4.37 -10.73 12.17
CA ASP A 231 -4.63 -11.42 13.44
C ASP A 231 -6.07 -11.27 13.98
N SER A 232 -7.05 -11.16 13.08
CA SER A 232 -8.47 -11.01 13.43
C SER A 232 -9.28 -12.25 13.04
N HIS A 233 -10.48 -12.38 13.60
CA HIS A 233 -11.36 -13.54 13.36
C HIS A 233 -10.72 -14.91 13.72
N GLY A 234 -9.75 -14.91 14.63
CA GLY A 234 -9.05 -16.13 15.05
C GLY A 234 -7.99 -16.65 14.09
N GLU A 235 -7.68 -15.93 13.01
CA GLU A 235 -6.62 -16.29 12.06
C GLU A 235 -5.25 -15.77 12.52
N ASP A 236 -4.29 -16.64 12.83
CA ASP A 236 -2.87 -16.23 13.04
C ASP A 236 -2.16 -16.07 11.69
N TRP A 237 -1.96 -14.83 11.24
CA TRP A 237 -1.31 -14.57 9.96
C TRP A 237 0.19 -14.88 10.02
N SER A 238 0.75 -15.49 8.97
CA SER A 238 2.20 -15.61 8.83
C SER A 238 2.82 -14.27 8.39
N LEU A 239 4.12 -14.08 8.64
CA LEU A 239 4.85 -12.90 8.14
C LEU A 239 4.80 -12.81 6.61
N SER A 240 4.89 -13.95 5.90
CA SER A 240 4.75 -13.98 4.45
C SER A 240 3.39 -13.45 3.98
N ARG A 241 2.30 -13.84 4.64
CA ARG A 241 0.96 -13.32 4.33
C ARG A 241 0.87 -11.83 4.59
N VAL A 242 1.45 -11.34 5.70
CA VAL A 242 1.51 -9.90 6.00
C VAL A 242 2.23 -9.13 4.89
N VAL A 243 3.36 -9.64 4.39
CA VAL A 243 4.11 -9.04 3.27
C VAL A 243 3.26 -9.02 1.99
N THR A 244 2.67 -10.17 1.62
CA THR A 244 1.84 -10.27 0.40
C THR A 244 0.65 -9.31 0.45
N GLU A 245 -0.05 -9.24 1.58
CA GLU A 245 -1.23 -8.39 1.74
C GLU A 245 -0.86 -6.90 1.80
N ALA A 246 0.30 -6.54 2.37
CA ALA A 246 0.83 -5.18 2.32
C ALA A 246 1.16 -4.74 0.88
N LEU A 247 1.86 -5.59 0.12
CA LEU A 247 2.18 -5.33 -1.28
C LEU A 247 0.90 -5.25 -2.14
N ALA A 248 -0.06 -6.14 -1.93
CA ALA A 248 -1.35 -6.11 -2.63
C ALA A 248 -2.15 -4.83 -2.32
N THR A 249 -2.12 -4.37 -1.06
CA THR A 249 -2.73 -3.09 -0.66
C THR A 249 -2.10 -1.92 -1.42
N PHE A 250 -0.77 -1.93 -1.55
CA PHE A 250 -0.04 -0.90 -2.28
C PHE A 250 -0.34 -0.91 -3.78
N THR A 251 -0.26 -2.07 -4.45
CA THR A 251 -0.50 -2.16 -5.90
C THR A 251 -1.93 -1.84 -6.28
N SER A 252 -2.87 -2.04 -5.36
CA SER A 252 -4.28 -1.68 -5.57
C SER A 252 -4.57 -0.21 -5.26
N ASN A 253 -3.58 0.58 -4.82
CA ASN A 253 -3.72 2.02 -4.64
C ASN A 253 -3.78 2.70 -6.02
N PRO A 254 -4.87 3.41 -6.36
CA PRO A 254 -5.01 4.07 -7.66
C PRO A 254 -3.85 5.00 -8.02
N ASN A 255 -3.20 5.64 -7.04
CA ASN A 255 -2.06 6.51 -7.30
C ASN A 255 -0.86 5.76 -7.90
N PHE A 256 -0.66 4.49 -7.50
CA PHE A 256 0.40 3.67 -8.07
C PHE A 256 0.10 3.30 -9.53
N THR A 257 -1.15 2.96 -9.84
CA THR A 257 -1.57 2.69 -11.23
C THR A 257 -1.37 3.90 -12.11
N ILE A 258 -1.72 5.10 -11.63
CA ILE A 258 -1.53 6.35 -12.36
C ILE A 258 -0.03 6.63 -12.58
N ALA A 259 0.80 6.52 -11.53
CA ALA A 259 2.24 6.72 -11.62
C ALA A 259 2.92 5.74 -12.60
N SER A 260 2.47 4.48 -12.64
CA SER A 260 2.99 3.47 -13.57
C SER A 260 2.54 3.73 -15.01
N ALA A 261 1.33 4.22 -15.22
CA ALA A 261 0.78 4.52 -16.55
C ALA A 261 1.53 5.69 -17.21
N ASP A 262 1.79 6.75 -16.45
CA ASP A 262 2.51 7.93 -16.90
C ASP A 262 3.94 7.61 -17.41
N HIS A 263 4.63 6.66 -16.76
CA HIS A 263 5.99 6.27 -17.14
C HIS A 263 6.04 5.49 -18.46
N ILE A 264 5.08 4.59 -18.68
CA ILE A 264 4.99 3.78 -19.90
C ILE A 264 4.73 4.67 -21.14
N GLU A 265 3.99 5.77 -20.98
CA GLU A 265 3.77 6.72 -22.07
C GLU A 265 5.06 7.46 -22.48
N ASP A 266 5.90 7.83 -21.52
CA ASP A 266 7.15 8.56 -21.79
C ASP A 266 8.20 7.65 -22.43
N GLU A 267 8.33 6.38 -22.00
CA GLU A 267 9.16 5.40 -22.70
C GLU A 267 8.68 5.18 -24.14
N LYS A 268 7.36 5.09 -24.36
CA LYS A 268 6.82 4.97 -25.73
C LYS A 268 7.14 6.19 -26.58
N LYS A 269 6.99 7.41 -26.05
CA LYS A 269 7.35 8.65 -26.77
C LYS A 269 8.85 8.71 -27.10
N ALA A 270 9.71 8.30 -26.16
CA ALA A 270 11.15 8.21 -26.36
C ALA A 270 11.53 7.16 -27.42
N HIS A 271 10.82 6.02 -27.46
CA HIS A 271 11.04 4.97 -28.47
C HIS A 271 10.47 5.31 -29.85
N THR A 272 9.37 6.07 -29.95
CA THR A 272 8.85 6.55 -31.24
C THR A 272 9.70 7.64 -31.90
N ALA A 273 10.70 8.18 -31.21
CA ALA A 273 11.65 9.14 -31.78
C ALA A 273 12.78 8.48 -32.60
N HIS A 274 12.86 7.14 -32.64
CA HIS A 274 13.80 6.41 -33.49
C HIS A 274 13.06 5.61 -34.58
N ASP A 275 13.14 6.16 -35.79
CA ASP A 275 13.04 5.57 -37.12
C ASP A 275 12.06 4.39 -37.33
N GLY A 276 10.94 4.69 -37.98
CA GLY A 276 9.95 3.73 -38.43
C GLY A 276 10.34 3.04 -39.73
N GLY A 277 10.65 1.75 -39.64
CA GLY A 277 10.68 0.84 -40.79
C GLY A 277 9.63 -0.25 -40.63
N HIS A 278 8.39 0.02 -41.03
CA HIS A 278 7.33 -1.00 -41.08
C HIS A 278 7.56 -1.86 -42.33
N ILE A 279 7.83 -3.16 -42.16
CA ILE A 279 7.91 -4.11 -43.28
C ILE A 279 6.62 -4.93 -43.28
N GLU A 280 5.75 -4.68 -44.25
CA GLU A 280 4.62 -5.56 -44.58
C GLU A 280 5.13 -6.84 -45.25
N GLY A 281 4.73 -8.00 -44.72
CA GLY A 281 4.96 -9.28 -45.38
C GLY A 281 4.61 -10.45 -44.47
N ASN A 282 3.79 -11.38 -44.97
CA ASN A 282 3.50 -12.65 -44.32
C ASN A 282 4.80 -13.47 -44.18
N ALA A 283 5.47 -13.36 -43.03
CA ALA A 283 6.74 -14.01 -42.79
C ALA A 283 6.54 -15.38 -42.10
N LEU A 284 6.77 -16.45 -42.84
CA LEU A 284 7.17 -17.74 -42.29
C LEU A 284 8.52 -17.53 -41.58
N LEU A 285 8.50 -17.50 -40.25
CA LEU A 285 9.67 -17.18 -39.43
C LEU A 285 10.67 -18.34 -39.44
N VAL A 286 11.63 -18.28 -40.37
CA VAL A 286 12.84 -19.10 -40.36
C VAL A 286 14.02 -18.22 -39.96
N ASN A 287 14.79 -18.65 -38.97
CA ASN A 287 16.02 -17.98 -38.51
C ASN A 287 17.07 -17.91 -39.65
N ARG A 288 18.04 -16.98 -39.58
CA ARG A 288 19.18 -16.83 -40.51
C ARG A 288 20.07 -18.09 -40.62
N GLN A 289 19.91 -19.06 -39.71
CA GLN A 289 20.54 -20.38 -39.72
C GLN A 289 19.62 -21.52 -40.23
N GLY A 290 18.43 -21.21 -40.77
CA GLY A 290 17.53 -22.21 -41.38
C GLY A 290 16.57 -22.92 -40.41
N GLU A 291 16.47 -22.49 -39.15
CA GLU A 291 15.59 -23.11 -38.16
C GLU A 291 14.19 -22.47 -38.10
N ILE A 292 13.15 -23.30 -38.11
CA ILE A 292 11.73 -22.90 -38.03
C ILE A 292 11.41 -22.46 -36.59
N ARG A 293 10.89 -21.23 -36.41
CA ARG A 293 10.41 -20.74 -35.10
C ARG A 293 9.21 -21.58 -34.64
N LYS A 294 9.41 -22.41 -33.61
CA LYS A 294 8.34 -23.21 -33.00
C LYS A 294 7.37 -22.29 -32.25
N ILE A 295 6.11 -22.28 -32.68
CA ILE A 295 5.00 -21.65 -31.97
C ILE A 295 4.75 -22.45 -30.68
N PRO A 296 4.61 -21.82 -29.50
CA PRO A 296 4.37 -22.54 -28.26
C PRO A 296 3.05 -23.31 -28.34
N VAL A 297 3.13 -24.62 -28.09
CA VAL A 297 2.00 -25.55 -28.08
C VAL A 297 1.44 -25.58 -26.66
N PRO A 298 0.10 -25.60 -26.45
CA PRO A 298 -0.48 -25.63 -25.12
C PRO A 298 0.06 -26.81 -24.31
N SER A 299 0.54 -26.52 -23.10
CA SER A 299 0.90 -27.53 -22.11
C SER A 299 -0.35 -28.28 -21.65
N SER A 300 -0.18 -29.49 -21.14
CA SER A 300 -1.25 -30.27 -20.51
C SER A 300 -1.66 -29.77 -19.11
N ASP A 301 -1.08 -28.65 -18.66
CA ASP A 301 -1.46 -27.99 -17.41
C ASP A 301 -2.79 -27.22 -17.59
N PRO A 302 -3.84 -27.51 -16.78
CA PRO A 302 -5.10 -26.77 -16.81
C PRO A 302 -4.96 -25.29 -16.43
N ASN A 303 -3.82 -24.86 -15.88
CA ASN A 303 -3.51 -23.44 -15.64
C ASN A 303 -2.68 -22.79 -16.76
N ASP A 304 -2.42 -23.50 -17.86
CA ASP A 304 -1.80 -22.88 -19.03
C ASP A 304 -2.76 -21.81 -19.60
N PRO A 305 -2.33 -20.56 -19.79
CA PRO A 305 -3.13 -19.50 -20.41
C PRO A 305 -3.71 -19.91 -21.77
N LEU A 306 -3.07 -20.85 -22.47
CA LEU A 306 -3.54 -21.40 -23.74
C LEU A 306 -4.73 -22.36 -23.58
N ASN A 307 -4.96 -22.93 -22.40
CA ASN A 307 -6.09 -23.84 -22.09
C ASN A 307 -7.33 -23.11 -21.55
N PHE A 308 -7.24 -21.80 -21.30
CA PHE A 308 -8.37 -21.01 -20.79
C PHE A 308 -9.55 -21.02 -21.77
N LYS A 309 -10.77 -20.98 -21.20
CA LYS A 309 -12.01 -20.87 -21.96
C LYS A 309 -12.01 -19.53 -22.73
N PRO A 310 -12.68 -19.45 -23.89
CA PRO A 310 -12.67 -18.22 -24.69
C PRO A 310 -13.09 -16.98 -23.88
N TRP A 311 -14.07 -17.09 -22.99
CA TRP A 311 -14.50 -15.99 -22.12
C TRP A 311 -13.46 -15.60 -21.04
N GLU A 312 -12.64 -16.53 -20.55
CA GLU A 312 -11.53 -16.24 -19.62
C GLU A 312 -10.40 -15.54 -20.37
N LYS A 313 -10.13 -15.95 -21.61
CA LYS A 313 -9.19 -15.27 -22.50
C LYS A 313 -9.69 -13.87 -22.86
N TYR A 314 -10.96 -13.72 -23.21
CA TYR A 314 -11.58 -12.41 -23.47
C TYR A 314 -11.63 -11.55 -22.21
N GLY A 315 -11.85 -12.12 -21.03
CA GLY A 315 -11.82 -11.40 -19.75
C GLY A 315 -10.42 -10.95 -19.35
N LEU A 316 -9.41 -11.79 -19.55
CA LEU A 316 -8.00 -11.45 -19.32
C LEU A 316 -7.53 -10.40 -20.33
N VAL A 317 -7.87 -10.56 -21.61
CA VAL A 317 -7.59 -9.58 -22.68
C VAL A 317 -8.37 -8.30 -22.42
N PHE A 318 -9.62 -8.34 -21.98
CA PHE A 318 -10.39 -7.15 -21.61
C PHE A 318 -9.79 -6.47 -20.39
N CYS A 319 -9.40 -7.18 -19.33
CA CYS A 319 -8.71 -6.58 -18.19
C CYS A 319 -7.36 -5.97 -18.61
N CYS A 320 -6.53 -6.71 -19.34
CA CYS A 320 -5.24 -6.23 -19.81
C CYS A 320 -5.38 -5.06 -20.78
N CYS A 321 -6.32 -5.09 -21.72
CA CYS A 321 -6.61 -4.01 -22.66
C CYS A 321 -7.29 -2.83 -21.95
N TRP A 322 -8.15 -3.04 -20.96
CA TRP A 322 -8.78 -1.97 -20.19
C TRP A 322 -7.76 -1.25 -19.31
N PHE A 323 -6.87 -1.99 -18.64
CA PHE A 323 -5.72 -1.41 -17.94
C PHE A 323 -4.70 -0.77 -18.90
N SER A 324 -4.52 -1.30 -20.13
CA SER A 324 -3.62 -0.72 -21.16
C SER A 324 -4.20 0.52 -21.86
N VAL A 325 -5.52 0.59 -22.07
CA VAL A 325 -6.23 1.76 -22.61
C VAL A 325 -6.24 2.91 -21.59
N MET A 326 -6.19 2.59 -20.31
CA MET A 326 -5.99 3.57 -19.22
C MET A 326 -4.55 4.08 -19.10
N GLY A 327 -3.58 3.43 -19.77
CA GLY A 327 -2.20 3.91 -19.94
C GLY A 327 -1.96 4.68 -21.24
N LEU A 328 -3.04 5.16 -21.88
CA LEU A 328 -3.02 5.90 -23.15
C LEU A 328 -3.90 7.17 -23.09
N HIS A 329 -4.27 7.67 -21.90
CA HIS A 329 -5.20 8.78 -21.78
C HIS A 329 -4.71 9.86 -20.82
N GLN A 330 -4.53 11.05 -21.41
CA GLN A 330 -3.99 12.25 -20.78
C GLN A 330 -4.65 12.56 -19.42
N PRO A 331 -3.86 12.72 -18.34
CA PRO A 331 -4.38 12.96 -16.99
C PRO A 331 -4.94 14.38 -16.78
N GLU A 332 -4.75 15.28 -17.73
CA GLU A 332 -4.99 16.71 -17.53
C GLU A 332 -6.46 17.16 -17.67
N HIS A 333 -7.35 16.34 -18.25
CA HIS A 333 -8.75 16.76 -18.50
C HIS A 333 -9.90 15.91 -17.94
N HIS A 334 -9.68 14.78 -17.27
CA HIS A 334 -10.83 13.95 -16.87
C HIS A 334 -10.75 13.26 -15.49
N LEU A 335 -10.86 14.07 -14.42
CA LEU A 335 -11.21 13.58 -13.07
C LEU A 335 -12.51 12.74 -13.07
N ILE A 336 -13.43 13.03 -14.01
CA ILE A 336 -14.74 12.38 -14.14
C ILE A 336 -14.64 10.98 -14.77
N THR A 337 -13.69 10.70 -15.67
CA THR A 337 -13.54 9.36 -16.28
C THR A 337 -12.74 8.41 -15.41
N MET A 338 -11.88 8.93 -14.53
CA MET A 338 -11.13 8.14 -13.55
C MET A 338 -11.91 7.84 -12.26
N ALA A 339 -12.97 8.60 -11.98
CA ALA A 339 -13.80 8.39 -10.79
C ALA A 339 -14.51 7.02 -10.76
N PRO A 340 -15.17 6.54 -11.83
CA PRO A 340 -15.84 5.24 -11.80
C PRO A 340 -14.88 4.05 -11.56
N PRO A 341 -13.71 3.94 -12.23
CA PRO A 341 -12.75 2.88 -11.95
C PRO A 341 -12.12 2.97 -10.55
N ALA A 342 -11.80 4.17 -10.06
CA ALA A 342 -11.32 4.36 -8.70
C ALA A 342 -12.38 3.94 -7.67
N VAL A 343 -13.64 4.31 -7.88
CA VAL A 343 -14.79 3.91 -7.05
C VAL A 343 -15.02 2.39 -7.13
N VAL A 344 -14.86 1.77 -8.30
CA VAL A 344 -14.99 0.31 -8.48
C VAL A 344 -13.83 -0.44 -7.83
N GLY A 345 -12.58 -0.01 -8.02
CA GLY A 345 -11.40 -0.63 -7.42
C GLY A 345 -11.39 -0.51 -5.90
N VAL A 346 -11.67 0.69 -5.38
CA VAL A 346 -11.87 0.95 -3.95
C VAL A 346 -13.06 0.14 -3.42
N GLY A 347 -14.18 0.13 -4.16
CA GLY A 347 -15.36 -0.67 -3.83
C GLY A 347 -15.07 -2.16 -3.77
N MET A 348 -14.26 -2.70 -4.68
CA MET A 348 -13.84 -4.10 -4.72
C MET A 348 -12.92 -4.46 -3.55
N LEU A 349 -11.99 -3.59 -3.16
CA LEU A 349 -11.13 -3.80 -1.99
C LEU A 349 -11.90 -3.72 -0.68
N LEU A 350 -12.83 -2.77 -0.57
CA LEU A 350 -13.70 -2.66 0.58
C LEU A 350 -14.61 -3.88 0.68
N LEU A 351 -15.16 -4.33 -0.45
CA LEU A 351 -15.94 -5.56 -0.52
C LEU A 351 -15.08 -6.75 -0.09
N TYR A 352 -13.94 -7.00 -0.74
CA TYR A 352 -13.02 -8.09 -0.39
C TYR A 352 -12.59 -8.04 1.08
N GLY A 353 -12.17 -6.86 1.56
CA GLY A 353 -11.78 -6.61 2.95
C GLY A 353 -12.88 -6.97 3.93
N PHE A 354 -14.13 -6.61 3.63
CA PHE A 354 -15.29 -6.86 4.51
C PHE A 354 -16.00 -8.20 4.30
N THR A 355 -15.81 -8.89 3.17
CA THR A 355 -16.56 -10.13 2.84
C THR A 355 -15.69 -11.38 2.82
N ALA A 356 -14.37 -11.29 2.73
CA ALA A 356 -13.51 -12.48 2.68
C ALA A 356 -13.36 -13.25 4.00
N GLY A 357 -14.22 -13.00 4.99
CA GLY A 357 -14.31 -13.75 6.26
C GLY A 357 -15.50 -14.71 6.34
N GLY A 358 -16.24 -14.94 5.25
CA GLY A 358 -17.41 -15.81 5.27
C GLY A 358 -17.61 -16.58 3.98
N GLY A 359 -16.81 -17.63 3.75
CA GLY A 359 -17.06 -18.77 2.86
C GLY A 359 -17.50 -18.56 1.40
N THR A 360 -17.74 -17.32 0.96
CA THR A 360 -18.34 -16.96 -0.32
C THR A 360 -17.83 -15.58 -0.72
N THR A 361 -16.58 -15.54 -1.18
CA THR A 361 -16.11 -14.45 -2.03
C THR A 361 -16.50 -14.79 -3.46
N TRP A 362 -17.14 -13.87 -4.19
CA TRP A 362 -17.50 -14.04 -5.60
C TRP A 362 -16.31 -14.24 -6.55
N TRP A 363 -15.08 -14.18 -6.04
CA TRP A 363 -13.83 -14.50 -6.77
C TRP A 363 -12.87 -15.43 -6.01
N GLY A 364 -13.23 -15.92 -4.81
CA GLY A 364 -12.43 -16.92 -4.10
C GLY A 364 -12.72 -18.40 -4.33
N PRO A 365 -13.67 -18.86 -5.19
CA PRO A 365 -13.86 -20.30 -5.33
C PRO A 365 -12.63 -21.03 -5.85
N TYR A 366 -11.76 -20.37 -6.64
CA TYR A 366 -10.63 -21.09 -7.26
C TYR A 366 -9.42 -21.30 -6.34
N VAL A 367 -9.21 -20.40 -5.35
CA VAL A 367 -8.08 -20.50 -4.42
C VAL A 367 -8.47 -21.26 -3.15
N ALA A 368 -9.72 -21.14 -2.69
CA ALA A 368 -10.18 -21.81 -1.47
C ALA A 368 -10.54 -23.31 -1.68
N GLU A 369 -11.05 -23.71 -2.86
CA GLU A 369 -11.43 -25.11 -3.10
C GLU A 369 -10.21 -26.06 -3.22
N ARG A 370 -9.02 -25.52 -3.54
CA ARG A 370 -7.79 -26.32 -3.67
C ARG A 370 -7.11 -26.68 -2.34
N GLU A 371 -7.32 -25.91 -1.27
CA GLU A 371 -6.85 -26.30 0.07
C GLU A 371 -7.78 -27.33 0.73
N ALA A 372 -9.10 -27.26 0.47
CA ALA A 372 -10.05 -28.23 0.99
C ALA A 372 -9.87 -29.64 0.38
N ARG A 373 -9.51 -29.76 -0.91
CA ARG A 373 -9.29 -31.06 -1.56
C ARG A 373 -7.95 -31.74 -1.25
N LYS A 374 -7.01 -31.07 -0.59
CA LYS A 374 -5.77 -31.72 -0.10
C LYS A 374 -5.92 -32.38 1.27
N GLY A 375 -7.09 -32.23 1.93
CA GLY A 375 -7.36 -32.79 3.25
C GLY A 375 -8.19 -34.08 3.26
N THR A 376 -8.68 -34.56 2.11
CA THR A 376 -9.57 -35.73 2.03
C THR A 376 -9.13 -36.68 0.92
N THR A 377 -7.99 -37.35 1.13
CA THR A 377 -7.67 -38.65 0.52
C THR A 377 -6.53 -39.26 1.30
N THR A 378 -6.88 -39.94 2.39
CA THR A 378 -6.18 -41.12 2.94
C THR A 378 -7.18 -41.81 3.87
N ASP A 379 -8.02 -42.64 3.29
CA ASP A 379 -8.20 -44.00 3.80
C ASP A 379 -7.15 -44.87 3.11
#